data_AF-A0A9X7ZIN5-F1
#
_entry.id   AF-A0A9X7ZIN5-F1
#
_cell.length_a   1.000
_cell.length_b   1.000
_cell.length_c   1.000
_cell.angle_alpha   90.00
_cell.angle_beta   90.00
_cell.angle_gamma   90.00
#
_symmetry.space_group_name_H-M   'P 1'
#
loop_
_entity.id
_entity.type
_entity.pdbx_description
1 polymer ?
#
loop_
_entity_poly.entity_id
_entity_poly.type
_entity_poly.pdbx_seq_one_letter_code
_entity_poly.pdbx_strand_id
1 'polypeptide(L)'
;MGVVTAGMALGLAGAAGADDQAFLDQIPPRNYFSMWQSDAGRLMTGYNVCTMLRGGTPPQVVADGFTNSDGWAWVNAAQHELCPDTLEGSK
;
A
#
# COMPACT_ATOMS: atom_id res chain seq x y z
N MET A 1 -3.05 10.86 -49.15
CA MET A 1 -3.60 10.08 -48.02
C MET A 1 -2.44 9.49 -47.25
N GLY A 2 -1.98 10.15 -46.19
CA GLY A 2 -0.89 9.67 -45.36
C GLY A 2 -1.17 10.09 -43.93
N VAL A 3 -1.87 9.25 -43.19
CA VAL A 3 -2.12 9.45 -41.76
C VAL A 3 -0.83 9.12 -41.02
N VAL A 4 -0.12 10.16 -40.59
CA VAL A 4 0.92 10.04 -39.56
C VAL A 4 0.18 10.20 -38.24
N THR A 5 -0.28 9.10 -37.65
CA THR A 5 -0.78 9.07 -36.27
C THR A 5 0.41 9.27 -35.33
N ALA A 6 0.72 10.53 -35.07
CA ALA A 6 1.70 10.93 -34.08
C ALA A 6 1.21 10.53 -32.68
N GLY A 7 1.94 9.57 -32.09
CA GLY A 7 2.18 9.45 -30.66
C GLY A 7 0.97 9.57 -29.74
N MET A 8 0.34 8.45 -29.44
CA MET A 8 -0.23 8.24 -28.11
C MET A 8 0.94 8.30 -27.11
N ALA A 9 1.23 9.51 -26.64
CA ALA A 9 2.13 9.71 -25.52
C ALA A 9 1.57 8.92 -24.35
N LEU A 10 2.40 8.00 -23.85
CA LEU A 10 2.17 7.13 -22.70
C LEU A 10 1.84 7.99 -21.47
N GLY A 11 0.57 8.30 -21.31
CA GLY A 11 0.01 9.02 -20.16
C GLY A 11 -0.60 8.07 -19.13
N LEU A 12 -0.04 6.86 -18.98
CA LEU A 12 -0.25 6.05 -17.79
C LEU A 12 0.99 6.19 -16.91
N ALA A 13 1.24 7.42 -16.44
CA ALA A 13 1.69 7.57 -15.07
C ALA A 13 0.49 7.23 -14.16
N GLY A 14 -0.07 6.03 -14.30
CA GLY A 14 -0.73 5.41 -13.16
C GLY A 14 0.36 5.39 -12.10
N ALA A 15 0.06 5.91 -10.92
CA ALA A 15 0.97 5.89 -9.79
C ALA A 15 1.71 4.55 -9.81
N ALA A 16 3.04 4.56 -9.99
CA ALA A 16 3.81 3.37 -9.68
C ALA A 16 3.60 3.16 -8.17
N GLY A 17 2.96 2.12 -7.64
CA GLY A 17 2.09 1.08 -8.17
C GLY A 17 1.35 0.64 -6.91
N ALA A 18 0.04 0.90 -6.80
CA ALA A 18 -0.73 0.32 -5.71
C ALA A 18 -1.10 -1.11 -6.14
N ASP A 19 -0.32 -2.10 -5.71
CA ASP A 19 -0.55 -3.52 -5.98
C ASP A 19 -1.28 -4.16 -4.80
N ASP A 20 -2.61 -4.09 -4.88
CA ASP A 20 -3.51 -4.65 -3.87
C ASP A 20 -3.27 -6.16 -3.65
N GLN A 21 -2.90 -6.90 -4.70
CA GLN A 21 -2.68 -8.35 -4.60
C GLN A 21 -1.33 -8.65 -3.95
N ALA A 22 -0.26 -7.98 -4.36
CA ALA A 22 1.06 -8.12 -3.76
C ALA A 22 1.06 -7.69 -2.29
N PHE A 23 0.28 -6.64 -1.94
CA PHE A 23 0.02 -6.28 -0.55
C PHE A 23 -0.60 -7.46 0.20
N LEU A 24 -1.71 -8.02 -0.28
CA LEU A 24 -2.41 -9.14 0.36
C LEU A 24 -1.55 -10.40 0.50
N ASP A 25 -0.60 -10.63 -0.41
CA ASP A 25 0.38 -11.72 -0.36
C ASP A 25 1.49 -11.51 0.68
N GLN A 26 1.84 -10.25 0.99
CA GLN A 26 2.92 -9.92 1.94
C GLN A 26 2.46 -9.80 3.39
N ILE A 27 1.20 -9.42 3.65
CA ILE A 27 0.68 -9.42 5.02
C ILE A 27 0.53 -10.86 5.52
N PRO A 28 0.93 -11.15 6.77
CA PRO A 28 0.99 -12.52 7.28
C PRO A 28 -0.33 -13.27 7.08
N PRO A 29 -0.26 -14.58 6.79
CA PRO A 29 -1.43 -15.39 6.47
C PRO A 29 -2.47 -15.30 7.58
N ARG A 30 -3.74 -15.48 7.21
CA ARG A 30 -4.92 -15.48 8.11
C ARG A 30 -4.64 -16.16 9.46
N ASN A 31 -4.12 -15.42 10.43
CA ASN A 31 -4.06 -15.84 11.83
C ASN A 31 -5.49 -15.86 12.39
N TYR A 32 -5.72 -16.59 13.49
CA TYR A 32 -7.08 -16.86 14.01
C TYR A 32 -7.93 -15.57 14.18
N PHE A 33 -7.29 -14.43 14.44
CA PHE A 33 -7.93 -13.12 14.52
C PHE A 33 -8.21 -12.44 13.17
N SER A 34 -7.41 -12.69 12.13
CA SER A 34 -7.59 -12.11 10.80
C SER A 34 -8.36 -13.02 9.82
N MET A 35 -8.78 -14.22 10.26
CA MET A 35 -9.67 -15.09 9.48
C MET A 35 -11.06 -14.46 9.23
N TRP A 36 -11.47 -13.50 10.06
CA TRP A 36 -12.74 -12.80 9.95
C TRP A 36 -12.66 -11.51 9.15
N GLN A 37 -11.45 -11.06 8.80
CA GLN A 37 -11.25 -9.87 7.98
C GLN A 37 -11.35 -10.27 6.50
N SER A 38 -12.24 -9.61 5.75
CA SER A 38 -12.28 -9.73 4.29
C SER A 38 -11.04 -9.09 3.68
N ASP A 39 -10.70 -9.49 2.45
CA ASP A 39 -9.56 -8.90 1.75
C ASP A 39 -9.76 -7.39 1.52
N ALA A 40 -11.02 -6.97 1.29
CA ALA A 40 -11.40 -5.56 1.29
C ALA A 40 -11.10 -4.83 2.62
N GLY A 41 -11.36 -5.45 3.76
CA GLY A 41 -11.04 -4.87 5.07
C GLY A 41 -9.53 -4.74 5.32
N ARG A 42 -8.75 -5.69 4.82
CA ARG A 42 -7.28 -5.64 4.85
C ARG A 42 -6.76 -4.52 3.96
N LEU A 43 -7.26 -4.40 2.74
CA LEU A 43 -6.91 -3.31 1.84
C LEU A 43 -7.24 -1.94 2.44
N MET A 44 -8.45 -1.76 2.99
CA MET A 44 -8.80 -0.52 3.68
C MET A 44 -7.82 -0.17 4.81
N THR A 45 -7.34 -1.19 5.54
CA THR A 45 -6.34 -1.00 6.59
C THR A 45 -4.98 -0.58 6.01
N GLY A 46 -4.53 -1.20 4.92
CA GLY A 46 -3.31 -0.81 4.20
C GLY A 46 -3.37 0.62 3.67
N TYR A 47 -4.48 1.02 3.05
CA TYR A 47 -4.67 2.41 2.58
C TYR A 47 -4.77 3.41 3.74
N ASN A 48 -5.32 3.01 4.89
CA ASN A 48 -5.33 3.85 6.08
C ASN A 48 -3.91 4.05 6.65
N VAL A 49 -3.08 3.00 6.65
CA VAL A 49 -1.64 3.11 6.98
C VAL A 49 -0.98 4.15 6.08
N CYS A 50 -1.18 4.04 4.76
CA CYS A 50 -0.66 5.02 3.81
C CYS A 50 -1.14 6.45 4.10
N THR A 51 -2.41 6.62 4.48
CA THR A 51 -2.97 7.93 4.84
C THR A 51 -2.31 8.52 6.08
N MET A 52 -2.09 7.70 7.12
CA MET A 52 -1.40 8.13 8.34
C MET A 52 0.06 8.52 8.08
N LEU A 53 0.77 7.73 7.27
CA LEU A 53 2.16 8.00 6.88
C LEU A 53 2.28 9.28 6.06
N ARG A 54 1.43 9.48 5.05
CA ARG A 54 1.35 10.73 4.27
C ARG A 54 0.96 11.93 5.14
N GLY A 55 0.17 11.70 6.19
CA GLY A 55 -0.16 12.69 7.21
C GLY A 55 0.99 13.05 8.15
N GLY A 56 2.16 12.41 8.03
CA GLY A 56 3.34 12.65 8.87
C GLY A 56 3.36 11.82 10.16
N THR A 57 2.48 10.83 10.30
CA THR A 57 2.54 9.91 11.45
C THR A 57 3.78 9.03 11.31
N PRO A 58 4.64 8.92 12.34
CA PRO A 58 5.82 8.08 12.27
C PRO A 58 5.46 6.60 12.05
N PRO A 59 6.19 5.86 11.20
CA PRO A 59 5.96 4.43 10.95
C PRO A 59 5.87 3.58 12.22
N GLN A 60 6.72 3.87 13.21
CA GLN A 60 6.70 3.21 14.53
C GLN A 60 5.36 3.37 15.26
N VAL A 61 4.76 4.56 15.23
CA VAL A 61 3.47 4.84 15.89
C VAL A 61 2.34 4.11 15.18
N VAL A 62 2.42 4.02 13.85
CA VAL A 62 1.46 3.24 13.06
C VAL A 62 1.58 1.74 13.36
N ALA A 63 2.80 1.21 13.38
CA ALA A 63 3.07 -0.19 13.69
C ALA A 63 2.62 -0.58 15.11
N ASP A 64 2.88 0.27 16.11
CA ASP A 64 2.46 0.05 17.50
C ASP A 64 0.93 -0.01 17.67
N GLY A 65 0.17 0.55 16.72
CA GLY A 65 -1.31 0.46 16.71
C GLY A 65 -1.84 -0.95 16.44
N PHE A 66 -1.03 -1.84 15.85
CA PHE A 66 -1.43 -3.21 15.53
C PHE A 66 -1.13 -4.15 16.71
N THR A 67 -2.00 -4.16 17.72
CA THR A 67 -1.79 -4.96 18.95
C THR A 67 -2.00 -6.47 18.79
N ASN A 68 -2.71 -6.89 17.74
CA ASN A 68 -3.08 -8.30 17.49
C ASN A 68 -2.43 -8.89 16.22
N SER A 69 -1.46 -8.18 15.64
CA SER A 69 -0.78 -8.56 14.40
C SER A 69 0.64 -8.03 14.40
N ASP A 70 1.44 -8.41 13.42
CA ASP A 70 2.75 -7.81 13.20
C ASP A 70 2.57 -6.45 12.52
N GLY A 71 2.53 -5.38 13.30
CA GLY A 71 2.32 -4.01 12.78
C GLY A 71 3.38 -3.54 11.80
N TRP A 72 4.63 -4.00 11.96
CA TRP A 72 5.69 -3.67 11.01
C TRP A 72 5.48 -4.38 9.67
N ALA A 73 4.91 -5.59 9.66
CA ALA A 73 4.52 -6.24 8.41
C ALA A 73 3.46 -5.43 7.65
N TRP A 74 2.47 -4.85 8.34
CA TRP A 74 1.46 -3.98 7.72
C TRP A 74 2.06 -2.69 7.16
N VAL A 75 2.92 -2.04 7.94
CA VAL A 75 3.60 -0.80 7.52
C VAL A 75 4.50 -1.07 6.32
N ASN A 76 5.38 -2.08 6.39
CA ASN A 76 6.28 -2.41 5.31
C ASN A 76 5.53 -2.81 4.03
N ALA A 77 4.53 -3.70 4.12
CA ALA A 77 3.73 -4.11 2.97
C ALA A 77 2.99 -2.91 2.35
N ALA A 78 2.37 -2.05 3.17
CA ALA A 78 1.68 -0.88 2.67
C ALA A 78 2.65 0.12 2.00
N GLN A 79 3.81 0.36 2.60
CA GLN A 79 4.81 1.27 2.03
C GLN A 79 5.40 0.73 0.73
N HIS A 80 5.70 -0.56 0.63
CA HIS A 80 6.29 -1.13 -0.58
C HIS A 80 5.26 -1.31 -1.71
N GLU A 81 4.04 -1.75 -1.38
CA GLU A 81 3.07 -2.18 -2.39
C GLU A 81 1.92 -1.19 -2.61
N LEU A 82 1.58 -0.32 -1.66
CA LEU A 82 0.42 0.59 -1.80
C LEU A 82 0.83 2.07 -1.89
N CYS A 83 1.85 2.49 -1.13
CA CYS A 83 2.29 3.89 -1.05
C CYS A 83 3.83 4.02 -0.98
N PRO A 84 4.54 3.66 -2.07
CA PRO A 84 6.00 3.79 -2.16
C PRO A 84 6.48 5.24 -2.01
N ASP A 85 5.63 6.22 -2.29
CA ASP A 85 5.90 7.64 -2.06
C ASP A 85 6.23 7.98 -0.59
N THR A 86 5.75 7.17 0.36
CA THR A 86 6.03 7.38 1.79
C THR A 86 7.46 6.94 2.18
N LEU A 87 8.13 6.13 1.37
CA LEU A 87 9.53 5.74 1.57
C LEU A 87 10.49 6.84 1.11
N GLU A 88 10.15 7.51 0.00
CA GLU A 88 10.99 8.57 -0.59
C GLU A 88 11.04 9.85 0.25
N GLY A 89 10.06 10.05 1.15
CA GLY A 89 10.01 11.17 2.09
C GLY A 89 10.88 11.02 3.35
N SER A 90 11.53 9.87 3.55
CA SER A 90 12.48 9.64 4.64
C SER A 90 13.89 10.13 4.24
N LYS A 91 14.08 11.44 4.16
CA LYS A 91 15.40 12.09 4.02
C LYS A 91 15.61 13.10 5.14
#